data_AF-A0A6M3X6W1-F1
#
_entry.id   AF-A0A6M3X6W1-F1
#
_cell.length_a   1.000
_cell.length_b   1.000
_cell.length_c   1.000
_cell.angle_alpha   90.00
_cell.angle_beta   90.00
_cell.angle_gamma   90.00
#
_symmetry.space_group_name_H-M   'P 1'
#
loop_
_entity.id
_entity.type
_entity.pdbx_description
1 polymer ?
#
loop_
_entity_poly.entity_id
_entity_poly.type
_entity_poly.pdbx_seq_one_letter_code
_entity_poly.pdbx_strand_id
1 'polypeptide(L)'
;MKATRTNYKSFLKKNADSLFFRNLSSFDGRIDCVAERKTDWIKVKNPDDLLNNKLGWLVNRGRDYFSFIENGIEVYNCCGSFQVVNKI
;
A
#
# COMPACT_ATOMS: atom_id res chain seq x y z
N MET A 1 11.35 15.51 -0.64
CA MET A 1 10.01 15.65 -1.26
C MET A 1 9.06 14.70 -0.55
N LYS A 2 7.94 15.18 0.02
CA LYS A 2 7.00 14.30 0.74
C LYS A 2 6.13 13.59 -0.29
N ALA A 3 6.03 12.27 -0.23
CA ALA A 3 5.09 11.55 -1.09
C ALA A 3 3.66 11.92 -0.69
N THR A 4 2.80 12.09 -1.69
CA THR A 4 1.39 12.42 -1.48
C THR A 4 0.50 11.34 -2.07
N ARG A 5 -0.78 11.35 -1.69
CA ARG A 5 -1.80 10.50 -2.31
C ARG A 5 -1.88 10.70 -3.83
N THR A 6 -1.62 11.91 -4.32
CA THR A 6 -1.58 12.19 -5.76
C THR A 6 -0.39 11.49 -6.43
N ASN A 7 0.80 11.53 -5.80
CA ASN A 7 1.96 10.77 -6.27
C ASN A 7 1.67 9.27 -6.28
N TYR A 8 1.02 8.76 -5.24
CA TYR A 8 0.60 7.37 -5.14
C TYR A 8 -0.33 6.96 -6.29
N LYS A 9 -1.43 7.69 -6.51
CA LYS A 9 -2.34 7.43 -7.63
C LYS A 9 -1.65 7.50 -8.98
N SER A 10 -0.77 8.49 -9.18
CA SER A 10 0.01 8.61 -10.41
C SER A 10 0.96 7.43 -10.62
N PHE A 11 1.60 6.96 -9.54
CA PHE A 11 2.47 5.79 -9.56
C PHE A 11 1.71 4.53 -9.97
N LEU A 12 0.55 4.27 -9.36
CA LEU A 12 -0.29 3.12 -9.73
C LEU A 12 -0.70 3.15 -11.20
N LYS A 13 -1.15 4.32 -11.68
CA LYS A 13 -1.59 4.49 -13.08
C LYS A 13 -0.45 4.28 -14.08
N LYS A 14 0.75 4.78 -13.77
CA LYS A 14 1.93 4.69 -14.67
C LYS A 14 2.53 3.28 -14.75
N ASN A 15 2.32 2.47 -13.72
CA ASN A 15 2.96 1.15 -13.61
C ASN A 15 1.94 0.01 -13.60
N ALA A 16 0.71 0.24 -14.07
CA ALA A 16 -0.44 -0.66 -13.90
C ALA A 16 -0.15 -2.14 -14.22
N ASP A 17 0.69 -2.42 -15.21
CA ASP A 17 1.01 -3.78 -15.68
C ASP A 17 2.10 -4.49 -14.86
N SER A 18 2.85 -3.74 -14.06
CA SER A 18 4.05 -4.20 -13.36
C SER A 18 4.03 -3.89 -11.86
N LEU A 19 2.85 -3.84 -11.23
CA LEU A 19 2.73 -3.60 -9.80
C LEU A 19 2.88 -4.88 -8.97
N PHE A 20 3.64 -4.78 -7.90
CA PHE A 20 3.76 -5.77 -6.85
C PHE A 20 3.37 -5.16 -5.50
N PHE A 21 2.71 -5.96 -4.67
CA PHE A 21 2.20 -5.56 -3.38
C PHE A 21 2.76 -6.46 -2.28
N ARG A 22 3.03 -5.86 -1.12
CA ARG A 22 3.40 -6.58 0.11
C ARG A 22 2.70 -5.96 1.31
N ASN A 23 2.02 -6.79 2.09
CA ASN A 23 1.43 -6.36 3.35
C ASN A 23 2.46 -6.53 4.47
N LEU A 24 2.79 -5.42 5.14
CA LEU A 24 3.74 -5.42 6.26
C LEU A 24 3.01 -5.63 7.58
N SER A 25 1.90 -4.92 7.78
CA SER A 25 1.08 -5.00 8.98
C SER A 25 -0.39 -4.68 8.68
N SER A 26 -1.32 -5.30 9.41
CA SER A 26 -2.75 -5.04 9.23
C SER A 26 -3.59 -5.32 10.47
N PHE A 27 -4.64 -4.50 10.65
CA PHE A 27 -5.74 -4.76 11.57
C PHE A 27 -6.79 -5.67 10.92
N ASP A 28 -7.21 -6.74 11.61
CA ASP A 28 -8.24 -7.68 11.11
C ASP A 28 -9.50 -7.74 11.98
N GLY A 29 -9.58 -6.92 13.04
CA GLY A 29 -10.70 -6.91 13.98
C GLY A 29 -10.81 -8.15 14.87
N ARG A 30 -9.89 -9.11 14.76
CA ARG A 30 -9.87 -10.35 15.57
C ARG A 30 -8.81 -10.31 16.66
N ILE A 31 -7.74 -9.56 16.44
CA ILE A 31 -6.70 -9.28 17.43
C ILE A 31 -6.80 -7.84 17.92
N ASP A 32 -6.30 -7.59 19.13
CA ASP A 32 -6.14 -6.23 19.60
C ASP A 32 -5.02 -5.54 18.82
N CYS A 33 -5.30 -4.31 18.36
CA CYS A 33 -4.40 -3.49 17.57
C CYS A 33 -3.91 -4.11 16.24
N VAL A 34 -2.98 -3.43 15.56
CA VAL A 34 -2.38 -3.86 14.30
C VAL A 34 -1.34 -4.96 14.57
N ALA A 35 -1.39 -6.08 13.84
CA ALA A 35 -0.30 -7.07 13.86
C ALA A 35 0.60 -6.96 12.62
N GLU A 36 1.85 -7.35 12.81
CA GLU A 36 2.75 -7.67 11.71
C GLU A 36 2.25 -8.87 10.92
N ARG A 37 2.32 -8.77 9.60
CA ARG A 37 2.01 -9.86 8.66
C ARG A 37 3.22 -10.25 7.82
N LYS A 38 3.99 -9.25 7.36
CA LYS A 38 5.21 -9.41 6.54
C LYS A 38 5.03 -10.46 5.42
N THR A 39 3.97 -10.32 4.63
CA THR A 39 3.63 -11.28 3.57
C THR A 39 4.69 -11.33 2.48
N ASP A 40 4.63 -12.36 1.63
CA ASP A 40 5.38 -12.35 0.37
C ASP A 40 4.83 -11.29 -0.60
N TRP A 41 5.65 -10.97 -1.60
CA TRP A 41 5.24 -10.11 -2.70
C TRP A 41 4.23 -10.82 -3.60
N ILE A 42 3.13 -10.14 -3.93
CA ILE A 42 2.13 -10.62 -4.88
C ILE A 42 2.03 -9.68 -6.06
N LYS A 43 1.86 -10.23 -7.27
CA LYS A 43 1.58 -9.42 -8.46
C LYS A 43 0.16 -8.87 -8.39
N VAL A 44 0.01 -7.56 -8.54
CA VAL A 44 -1.28 -6.88 -8.55
C VAL A 44 -1.93 -7.10 -9.92
N LYS A 45 -3.12 -7.71 -9.94
CA LYS A 45 -3.87 -7.97 -11.17
C LYS A 45 -4.69 -6.77 -11.62
N ASN A 46 -5.23 -6.01 -10.66
CA ASN A 46 -5.99 -4.81 -10.90
C ASN A 46 -5.51 -3.70 -9.96
N PRO A 47 -4.92 -2.59 -10.46
CA PRO A 47 -4.47 -1.48 -9.63
C PRO A 47 -5.57 -0.86 -8.76
N ASP A 48 -6.83 -0.95 -9.18
CA ASP A 48 -7.97 -0.43 -8.41
C ASP A 48 -8.18 -1.19 -7.09
N ASP A 49 -7.68 -2.43 -6.97
CA ASP A 49 -7.75 -3.19 -5.72
C ASP A 49 -6.92 -2.54 -4.58
N LEU A 50 -5.92 -1.72 -4.94
CA LEU A 50 -5.13 -0.91 -4.00
C LEU A 50 -5.80 0.41 -3.62
N LEU A 51 -6.76 0.88 -4.41
CA LEU A 51 -7.55 2.09 -4.13
C LEU A 51 -8.83 1.77 -3.35
N ASN A 52 -9.36 0.56 -3.55
CA ASN A 52 -10.62 0.08 -2.99
C ASN A 52 -10.44 -0.81 -1.76
N ASN A 53 -9.30 -0.70 -1.06
CA ASN A 53 -9.02 -1.38 0.20
C ASN A 53 -9.06 -2.92 0.15
N LYS A 54 -8.85 -3.54 -1.01
CA LYS A 54 -8.85 -5.01 -1.14
C LYS A 54 -7.51 -5.66 -0.84
N LEU A 55 -6.41 -4.97 -1.17
CA LEU A 55 -5.04 -5.47 -0.92
C LEU A 55 -4.38 -4.77 0.26
N GLY A 56 -4.58 -3.46 0.41
CA GLY A 56 -4.09 -2.67 1.54
C GLY A 56 -5.08 -1.57 1.89
N TRP A 57 -5.15 -1.19 3.16
CA TRP A 57 -6.16 -0.24 3.63
C TRP A 57 -5.69 1.20 3.49
N LEU A 58 -6.45 2.02 2.76
CA LEU A 58 -6.35 3.48 2.77
C LEU A 58 -7.50 4.03 3.62
N VAL A 59 -7.17 4.85 4.62
CA VAL A 59 -8.21 5.53 5.42
C VAL A 59 -8.86 6.69 4.67
N ASN A 60 -8.29 7.08 3.52
CA ASN A 60 -8.78 8.10 2.59
C ASN A 60 -9.01 9.46 3.24
N ARG A 61 -8.32 9.72 4.35
CA ARG A 61 -8.32 10.97 5.13
C ARG A 61 -6.88 11.47 5.26
N GLY A 62 -6.68 12.60 5.96
CA GLY A 62 -5.35 13.16 6.22
C GLY A 62 -4.41 12.30 7.10
N ARG A 63 -4.70 11.01 7.29
CA ARG A 63 -3.95 10.08 8.15
C ARG A 63 -3.29 8.93 7.39
N ASP A 64 -3.35 8.95 6.05
CA ASP A 64 -2.51 8.10 5.21
C ASP A 64 -1.14 8.77 5.03
N TYR A 65 -0.08 8.14 5.53
CA TYR A 65 1.29 8.57 5.38
C TYR A 65 1.91 7.82 4.20
N PHE A 66 2.44 8.56 3.23
CA PHE A 66 3.10 8.00 2.06
C PHE A 66 4.60 8.32 2.13
N SER A 67 5.42 7.33 1.84
CA SER A 67 6.88 7.44 1.79
C SER A 67 7.40 6.84 0.48
N PHE A 68 8.32 7.53 -0.18
CA PHE A 68 9.02 6.95 -1.33
C PHE A 68 10.01 5.89 -0.83
N ILE A 69 10.01 4.74 -1.49
CA ILE A 69 10.97 3.66 -1.28
C ILE A 69 11.63 3.33 -2.60
N GLU A 70 12.64 2.45 -2.56
CA GLU A 70 13.23 1.93 -3.78
C GLU A 70 12.16 1.26 -4.65
N ASN A 71 12.07 1.68 -5.91
CA ASN A 71 11.11 1.16 -6.89
C ASN A 71 9.62 1.31 -6.50
N GLY A 72 9.26 2.17 -5.54
CA GLY A 72 7.86 2.22 -5.11
C GLY A 72 7.47 3.23 -4.05
N ILE A 73 6.34 2.94 -3.40
CA ILE A 73 5.73 3.74 -2.34
C ILE A 73 5.32 2.82 -1.20
N GLU A 74 5.71 3.20 0.00
CA GLU A 74 5.19 2.64 1.25
C GLU A 74 4.06 3.51 1.79
N VAL A 75 3.04 2.85 2.30
CA VAL A 75 1.87 3.48 2.92
C VAL A 75 1.72 2.98 4.35
N TYR A 76 1.50 3.91 5.27
CA TYR A 76 1.24 3.63 6.68
C TYR A 76 0.03 4.44 7.17
N ASN A 77 -0.83 3.79 7.96
CA ASN A 77 -1.90 4.44 8.72
C ASN A 77 -2.27 3.61 9.96
N CYS A 78 -3.33 4.01 10.66
CA CYS A 78 -3.78 3.32 11.87
C CYS A 78 -4.32 1.90 11.65
N CYS A 79 -4.57 1.49 10.40
CA CYS A 79 -5.02 0.15 10.05
C CYS A 79 -3.86 -0.76 9.63
N GLY A 80 -2.64 -0.23 9.52
CA GLY A 80 -1.42 -0.98 9.19
C GLY A 80 -0.53 -0.31 8.16
N SER A 81 0.29 -1.12 7.51
CA SER A 81 1.25 -0.67 6.50
C SER A 81 1.44 -1.68 5.38
N PHE A 82 1.73 -1.15 4.20
CA PHE A 82 1.99 -1.94 3.01
C PHE A 82 2.92 -1.21 2.04
N GLN A 83 3.53 -1.98 1.15
CA GLN A 83 4.40 -1.49 0.11
C GLN A 83 3.82 -1.83 -1.27
N VAL A 84 3.98 -0.90 -2.20
CA VAL A 84 3.68 -1.11 -3.61
C VAL A 84 4.91 -0.73 -4.42
N VAL A 85 5.43 -1.66 -5.19
CA VAL A 85 6.64 -1.47 -6.02
C VAL A 85 6.36 -1.85 -7.47
N ASN A 86 7.15 -1.33 -8.40
CA ASN A 86 7.09 -1.71 -9.81
C ASN A 86 8.14 -2.77 -10.19
N LYS A 87 9.03 -3.12 -9.25
CA LYS A 87 10.08 -4.12 -9.40
C LYS A 87 10.48 -4.67 -8.01
N ILE A 88 10.77 -5.97 -7.94
CA ILE A 88 11.27 -6.68 -6.75
C ILE A 88 12.74 -7.03 -6.98
#